data_AF-A0A959W648-F1
#
_entry.id   AF-A0A959W648-F1
#
_cell.length_a   1.000
_cell.length_b   1.000
_cell.length_c   1.000
_cell.angle_alpha   90.00
_cell.angle_beta   90.00
_cell.angle_gamma   90.00
#
_symmetry.space_group_name_H-M   'P 1'
#
loop_
_entity.id
_entity.type
_entity.pdbx_description
1 polymer ?
#
loop_
_entity_poly.entity_id
_entity_poly.type
_entity_poly.pdbx_seq_one_letter_code
_entity_poly.pdbx_strand_id
1 'polypeptide(L)'
;RGALPPANGKLVAVQYFDPSRRKWRPVEVLRTGRRGRFTYTYRFRTVTFPQKFLFRASLLPEAGWPYLPSTSGPRSVIVYPKG
;
A
#
# COMPACT_ATOMS: atom_id res chain seq x y z
N ARG A 1 14.21 2.42 21.60
CA ARG A 1 14.22 3.35 20.44
C ARG A 1 14.36 2.50 19.17
N GLY A 2 13.52 2.71 18.16
CA GLY A 2 13.58 1.94 16.90
C GLY A 2 14.59 2.51 15.90
N ALA A 3 14.85 1.79 14.80
CA ALA A 3 15.71 2.25 13.73
C ALA A 3 15.10 3.48 13.02
N LEU A 4 15.95 4.44 12.67
CA LEU A 4 15.54 5.57 11.83
C LEU A 4 15.25 5.07 10.41
N PRO A 5 14.23 5.61 9.72
CA PRO A 5 14.03 5.35 8.30
C PRO A 5 15.32 5.58 7.51
N PRO A 6 15.56 4.82 6.42
CA PRO A 6 16.69 5.08 5.51
C PRO A 6 16.73 6.56 5.10
N ALA A 7 17.90 7.09 4.71
CA ALA A 7 18.06 8.51 4.38
C ALA A 7 17.06 9.00 3.31
N ASN A 8 16.76 8.14 2.33
CA ASN A 8 15.80 8.41 1.26
C ASN A 8 14.35 8.08 1.66
N GLY A 9 14.13 7.61 2.89
CA GLY A 9 12.87 7.06 3.36
C GLY A 9 12.71 5.57 3.07
N LYS A 10 11.79 4.93 3.78
CA LYS A 10 11.51 3.49 3.68
C LYS A 10 10.68 3.16 2.44
N LEU A 11 11.04 2.11 1.70
CA LEU A 11 10.20 1.59 0.61
C LEU A 11 8.89 0.97 1.13
N VAL A 12 7.77 1.44 0.60
CA VAL A 12 6.41 0.97 0.92
C VAL A 12 5.68 0.67 -0.38
N ALA A 13 5.08 -0.52 -0.47
CA ALA A 13 4.11 -0.82 -1.52
C ALA A 13 2.69 -0.60 -0.98
N VAL A 14 1.90 0.20 -1.69
CA VAL A 14 0.44 0.19 -1.52
C VAL A 14 -0.07 -0.95 -2.38
N GLN A 15 -0.80 -1.88 -1.76
CA GLN A 15 -1.29 -3.08 -2.43
C GLN A 15 -2.81 -3.13 -2.41
N TYR A 16 -3.40 -3.68 -3.46
CA TYR A 16 -4.80 -4.07 -3.49
C TYR A 16 -4.92 -5.60 -3.47
N PHE A 17 -6.02 -6.12 -2.95
CA PHE A 17 -6.34 -7.53 -3.06
C PHE A 17 -7.03 -7.80 -4.40
N ASP A 18 -6.42 -8.64 -5.24
CA ASP A 18 -7.02 -9.19 -6.45
C ASP A 18 -7.85 -10.43 -6.07
N PRO A 19 -9.19 -10.34 -6.04
CA PRO A 19 -10.03 -11.46 -5.64
C PRO A 19 -10.01 -12.60 -6.67
N SER A 20 -9.77 -12.31 -7.96
CA SER A 20 -9.71 -13.34 -9.01
C SER A 20 -8.52 -14.28 -8.85
N ARG A 21 -7.42 -13.76 -8.31
CA ARG A 21 -6.18 -14.53 -8.06
C ARG A 21 -5.93 -14.83 -6.60
N ARG A 22 -6.79 -14.35 -5.70
CA ARG A 22 -6.64 -14.39 -4.24
C ARG A 22 -5.25 -13.91 -3.78
N LYS A 23 -4.74 -12.84 -4.41
CA LYS A 23 -3.37 -12.33 -4.22
C LYS A 23 -3.36 -10.84 -3.98
N TRP A 24 -2.43 -10.39 -3.12
CA TRP A 24 -2.11 -8.98 -2.98
C TRP A 24 -1.19 -8.55 -4.12
N ARG A 25 -1.53 -7.43 -4.76
CA ARG A 25 -0.79 -6.88 -5.89
C ARG A 25 -0.41 -5.43 -5.64
N PRO A 26 0.80 -5.00 -6.02
CA PRO A 26 1.18 -3.60 -5.91
C PRO A 26 0.30 -2.74 -6.83
N VAL A 27 -0.18 -1.64 -6.25
CA VAL A 27 -0.78 -0.51 -6.97
C VAL A 27 0.30 0.53 -7.24
N GLU A 28 1.12 0.81 -6.23
CA GLU A 28 2.17 1.81 -6.26
C GLU A 28 3.31 1.40 -5.31
N VAL A 29 4.55 1.78 -5.65
CA VAL A 29 5.71 1.66 -4.75
C VAL A 29 6.28 3.06 -4.53
N LEU A 30 6.35 3.46 -3.26
CA LEU A 30 6.73 4.81 -2.86
C LEU A 30 7.69 4.78 -1.67
N ARG A 31 8.28 5.93 -1.36
CA ARG A 31 9.14 6.11 -0.17
C ARG A 31 8.42 6.92 0.90
N THR A 32 8.65 6.58 2.16
CA THR A 32 8.23 7.45 3.26
C THR A 32 9.04 8.75 3.27
N GLY A 33 8.50 9.83 3.85
CA GLY A 33 9.31 10.99 4.21
C GLY A 33 10.22 10.71 5.42
N ARG A 34 11.02 11.72 5.81
CA ARG A 34 11.97 11.65 6.94
C ARG A 34 11.35 11.25 8.28
N ARG A 35 10.04 11.50 8.46
CA ARG A 35 9.26 11.12 9.66
C ARG A 35 8.62 9.73 9.56
N GLY A 36 8.96 8.93 8.54
CA GLY A 36 8.36 7.60 8.31
C GLY A 36 6.92 7.61 7.81
N ARG A 37 6.40 8.78 7.38
CA ARG A 37 5.03 8.93 6.87
C ARG A 37 5.00 8.86 5.35
N PHE A 38 3.90 8.37 4.80
CA PHE A 38 3.64 8.40 3.37
C PHE A 38 2.17 8.72 3.10
N THR A 39 1.88 9.19 1.88
CA THR A 39 0.51 9.47 1.41
C THR A 39 0.44 9.08 -0.05
N TYR A 40 -0.69 8.49 -0.45
CA TYR A 40 -0.96 8.11 -1.82
C TYR A 40 -2.46 8.26 -2.11
N THR A 41 -2.78 8.85 -3.26
CA THR A 41 -4.15 9.02 -3.72
C THR A 41 -4.38 8.09 -4.89
N TYR A 42 -5.26 7.11 -4.72
CA TYR A 42 -5.63 6.19 -5.79
C TYR A 42 -6.92 6.65 -6.48
N ARG A 43 -6.91 6.69 -7.82
CA ARG A 43 -8.10 6.99 -8.62
C ARG A 43 -8.57 5.73 -9.34
N PHE A 44 -9.77 5.28 -9.00
CA PHE A 44 -10.46 4.22 -9.74
C PHE A 44 -10.80 4.73 -11.15
N ARG A 45 -10.38 3.98 -12.18
CA ARG A 45 -10.61 4.34 -13.58
C ARG A 45 -11.85 3.64 -14.16
N THR A 46 -11.96 2.34 -13.93
CA THR A 46 -13.04 1.51 -14.47
C THR A 46 -13.70 0.74 -13.34
N VAL A 47 -14.93 1.14 -13.00
CA VAL A 47 -15.82 0.44 -12.07
C VAL A 47 -17.18 0.45 -12.73
N THR A 48 -17.75 -0.72 -13.00
CA THR A 48 -19.01 -0.87 -13.74
C THR A 48 -20.19 -1.26 -12.85
N PHE A 49 -19.93 -1.73 -11.63
CA PHE A 49 -20.91 -2.06 -10.61
C PHE A 49 -20.32 -1.74 -9.22
N PRO A 50 -21.15 -1.55 -8.17
CA PRO A 50 -20.65 -1.32 -6.82
C PRO A 50 -19.69 -2.43 -6.38
N GLN A 51 -18.45 -2.08 -6.05
CA GLN A 51 -17.42 -3.06 -5.73
C GLN A 51 -16.65 -2.67 -4.47
N LYS A 52 -16.41 -3.67 -3.60
CA LYS A 52 -15.55 -3.54 -2.43
C LYS A 52 -14.10 -3.85 -2.81
N PHE A 53 -13.21 -2.90 -2.58
CA PHE A 53 -11.76 -3.05 -2.72
C PHE A 53 -11.10 -3.13 -1.36
N LEU A 54 -10.09 -3.98 -1.23
CA LEU A 54 -9.24 -4.05 -0.05
C LEU A 54 -7.85 -3.51 -0.39
N PHE A 55 -7.35 -2.61 0.44
CA PHE A 55 -6.00 -2.06 0.35
C PHE A 55 -5.20 -2.39 1.61
N ARG A 56 -3.88 -2.47 1.45
CA ARG A 56 -2.94 -2.50 2.58
C ARG A 56 -1.63 -1.81 2.21
N ALA A 57 -0.85 -1.44 3.21
CA ALA A 57 0.55 -1.06 3.04
C ALA A 57 1.45 -2.27 3.32
N SER A 58 2.54 -2.40 2.57
CA SER A 58 3.55 -3.44 2.73
C SER A 58 4.94 -2.82 2.79
N LEU A 59 5.65 -2.99 3.89
CA LEU A 59 7.06 -2.60 4.01
C LEU A 59 7.91 -3.62 3.25
N LEU A 60 8.59 -3.18 2.20
CA LEU A 60 9.45 -4.05 1.39
C LEU A 60 10.79 -4.32 2.10
N PRO A 61 11.49 -5.44 1.82
CA PRO A 61 12.89 -5.57 2.20
C PRO A 61 13.73 -4.42 1.61
N GLU A 62 14.68 -3.91 2.38
CA GLU A 62 15.58 -2.84 1.93
C GLU A 62 16.93 -2.95 2.65
N ALA A 63 18.03 -2.75 1.92
CA ALA A 63 19.37 -2.81 2.51
C ALA A 63 19.52 -1.75 3.63
N GLY A 64 20.10 -2.16 4.76
CA GLY A 64 20.25 -1.29 5.94
C GLY A 64 18.97 -1.11 6.76
N TRP A 65 17.84 -1.72 6.37
CA TRP A 65 16.63 -1.76 7.20
C TRP A 65 16.62 -3.03 8.06
N PRO A 66 16.70 -2.93 9.40
CA PRO A 66 16.92 -4.09 10.26
C PRO A 66 15.65 -4.89 10.57
N TYR A 67 14.48 -4.42 10.12
CA TYR A 67 13.20 -5.08 10.42
C TYR A 67 12.72 -5.93 9.25
N LEU A 68 12.07 -7.05 9.59
CA LEU A 68 11.43 -7.92 8.62
C LEU A 68 10.32 -7.19 7.84
N PRO A 69 10.01 -7.65 6.62
CA PRO A 69 8.83 -7.21 5.89
C PRO A 69 7.58 -7.37 6.74
N SER A 70 6.71 -6.37 6.68
CA SER A 70 5.47 -6.36 7.44
C SER A 70 4.37 -5.66 6.66
N THR A 71 3.14 -6.02 6.94
CA THR A 71 1.96 -5.48 6.27
C THR A 71 1.02 -4.85 7.27
N SER A 72 0.40 -3.73 6.91
CA SER A 72 -0.72 -3.20 7.68
C SER A 72 -1.91 -4.16 7.62
N GLY A 73 -2.83 -4.00 8.58
CA GLY A 73 -4.17 -4.56 8.42
C GLY A 73 -4.83 -4.04 7.12
N PRO A 74 -5.71 -4.83 6.50
CA PRO A 74 -6.44 -4.42 5.31
C PRO A 74 -7.47 -3.33 5.64
N ARG A 75 -7.68 -2.40 4.71
CA ARG A 75 -8.72 -1.38 4.76
C ARG A 75 -9.62 -1.52 3.54
N SER A 76 -10.94 -1.48 3.76
CA SER A 76 -11.92 -1.59 2.68
C SER A 76 -12.46 -0.25 2.23
N VAL A 77 -12.67 -0.11 0.92
CA VAL A 77 -13.41 1.00 0.32
C VAL A 77 -14.45 0.42 -0.63
N ILE A 78 -15.69 0.90 -0.55
CA ILE A 78 -16.74 0.56 -1.52
C ILE A 78 -16.77 1.69 -2.55
N VAL A 79 -16.67 1.33 -3.83
CA VAL A 79 -16.67 2.28 -4.94
C VAL A 79 -17.90 2.05 -5.79
N TYR A 80 -18.61 3.13 -6.09
CA TYR A 80 -19.77 3.14 -6.96
C TYR A 80 -19.36 3.67 -8.34
N PRO A 81 -19.89 3.10 -9.44
CA PRO A 81 -19.73 3.69 -10.76
C PRO A 81 -20.26 5.12 -10.76
N LYS A 82 -19.63 6.01 -11.52
CA LYS A 82 -20.27 7.28 -11.86
C LYS A 82 -21.36 6.97 -12.87
N GLY A 83 -22.59 7.39 -12.56
CA GLY A 83 -23.72 7.36 -13.49
C GLY A 83 -23.51 8.31 -14.67
#